data_AF-A0A7J2LFI0-F1
#
_entry.id   AF-A0A7J2LFI0-F1
#
_cell.length_a   1.000
_cell.length_b   1.000
_cell.length_c   1.000
_cell.angle_alpha   90.00
_cell.angle_beta   90.00
_cell.angle_gamma   90.00
#
_symmetry.space_group_name_H-M   'P 1'
#
loop_
_entity.id
_entity.type
_entity.pdbx_description
1 polymer ?
#
loop_
_entity_poly.entity_id
_entity_poly.type
_entity_poly.pdbx_seq_one_letter_code
_entity_poly.pdbx_strand_id
1 'polypeptide(L)'
;TREDVRSWLGALESRGGLYGRSTGFLGKHAVLVGPEGINVLIAYENLVIDDNMAGEPLARWGQKLVAVYPEEGTLLSDHPYCILNAPWVSREQREAAQELLEFLLRPEIQARAMKHGFRPVADVPLDSSIFNEDYGVELELPCPVLSSNVSGEVLWRITDLWVVVRTYGGGYGKQG
;
A
#
# COMPACT_ATOMS: atom_id res chain seq x y z
N THR A 1 0.51 -27.03 5.24
CA THR A 1 -0.32 -25.81 5.38
C THR A 1 -1.74 -26.21 5.64
N ARG A 2 -2.47 -25.45 6.46
CA ARG A 2 -3.90 -25.64 6.73
C ARG A 2 -4.70 -25.63 5.42
N GLU A 3 -5.55 -26.64 5.20
CA GLU A 3 -6.26 -26.82 3.92
C GLU A 3 -7.34 -25.75 3.69
N ASP A 4 -8.01 -25.33 4.75
CA ASP A 4 -8.97 -24.23 4.74
C ASP A 4 -8.34 -22.91 4.28
N VAL A 5 -7.14 -22.60 4.77
CA VAL A 5 -6.38 -21.40 4.37
C VAL A 5 -5.96 -21.47 2.91
N ARG A 6 -5.53 -22.65 2.45
CA ARG A 6 -5.19 -22.88 1.04
C ARG A 6 -6.40 -22.69 0.14
N SER A 7 -7.53 -23.30 0.48
CA SER A 7 -8.76 -23.19 -0.30
C SER A 7 -9.25 -21.76 -0.35
N TRP A 8 -9.21 -21.04 0.77
CA TRP A 8 -9.58 -19.63 0.83
C TRP A 8 -8.68 -18.76 -0.05
N LEU A 9 -7.36 -18.90 0.06
CA LEU A 9 -6.42 -18.09 -0.71
C LEU A 9 -6.47 -18.44 -2.21
N GLY A 10 -6.67 -19.70 -2.56
CA GLY A 10 -6.87 -20.12 -3.95
C GLY A 10 -8.16 -19.56 -4.56
N ALA A 11 -9.25 -19.49 -3.78
CA ALA A 11 -10.48 -18.85 -4.21
C ALA A 11 -10.28 -17.34 -4.47
N LEU A 12 -9.53 -16.65 -3.60
CA LEU A 12 -9.17 -15.25 -3.80
C LEU A 12 -8.29 -15.05 -5.04
N GLU A 13 -7.24 -15.87 -5.20
CA GLU A 13 -6.32 -15.79 -6.34
C GLU A 13 -7.03 -16.01 -7.67
N SER A 14 -7.98 -16.95 -7.72
CA SER A 14 -8.76 -17.23 -8.94
C SER A 14 -9.61 -16.05 -9.45
N ARG A 15 -9.81 -15.02 -8.61
CA ARG A 15 -10.50 -13.77 -8.99
C ARG A 15 -9.53 -12.70 -9.50
N GLY A 16 -8.22 -12.90 -9.33
CA GLY A 16 -7.18 -11.98 -9.79
C GLY A 16 -7.06 -11.97 -11.32
N GLY A 17 -7.47 -10.87 -11.95
CA GLY A 17 -7.40 -10.72 -13.41
C GLY A 17 -6.07 -10.17 -13.95
N LEU A 18 -5.33 -9.40 -13.14
CA LEU A 18 -4.11 -8.72 -13.59
C LEU A 18 -3.10 -8.54 -12.46
N TYR A 19 -1.84 -8.92 -12.72
CA TYR A 19 -0.69 -8.56 -11.88
C TYR A 19 0.13 -7.48 -12.57
N GLY A 20 0.04 -6.25 -12.07
CA GLY A 20 0.81 -5.12 -12.57
C GLY A 20 2.32 -5.24 -12.28
N ARG A 21 3.13 -4.45 -12.99
CA ARG A 21 4.58 -4.35 -12.71
C ARG A 21 4.87 -3.61 -11.41
N SER A 22 4.00 -2.68 -11.06
CA SER A 22 3.99 -1.93 -9.81
C SER A 22 2.57 -1.47 -9.51
N THR A 23 2.30 -1.14 -8.25
CA THR A 23 1.00 -0.61 -7.82
C THR A 23 0.66 0.70 -8.55
N GLY A 24 1.64 1.59 -8.75
CA GLY A 24 1.43 2.83 -9.52
C GLY A 24 1.06 2.58 -10.99
N PHE A 25 1.70 1.61 -11.63
CA PHE A 25 1.32 1.21 -13.00
C PHE A 25 -0.09 0.62 -13.03
N LEU A 26 -0.44 -0.22 -12.05
CA LEU A 26 -1.78 -0.81 -11.95
C LEU A 26 -2.85 0.27 -11.72
N GLY A 27 -2.60 1.25 -10.86
CA GLY A 27 -3.49 2.39 -10.62
C GLY A 27 -3.74 3.20 -11.88
N LYS A 28 -2.67 3.64 -12.57
CA LYS A 28 -2.80 4.37 -13.85
C LYS A 28 -3.49 3.54 -14.93
N HIS A 29 -3.25 2.23 -14.97
CA HIS A 29 -3.96 1.36 -15.91
C HIS A 29 -5.44 1.25 -15.57
N ALA A 30 -5.80 1.12 -14.29
CA ALA A 30 -7.20 1.10 -13.84
C ALA A 30 -7.92 2.41 -14.18
N VAL A 31 -7.28 3.57 -13.98
CA VAL A 31 -7.83 4.87 -14.38
C VAL A 31 -8.03 4.96 -15.89
N LEU A 32 -7.10 4.39 -16.68
CA LEU A 32 -7.15 4.41 -18.13
C LEU A 32 -8.28 3.54 -18.71
N VAL A 33 -8.43 2.31 -18.21
CA VAL A 33 -9.46 1.37 -18.71
C VAL A 33 -10.83 1.58 -18.07
N GLY A 34 -10.87 2.26 -16.92
CA GLY A 34 -12.09 2.57 -16.19
C GLY A 34 -12.75 1.34 -15.54
N PRO A 35 -13.92 1.54 -14.92
CA PRO A 35 -14.61 0.50 -14.14
C PRO A 35 -15.10 -0.69 -14.98
N GLU A 36 -15.24 -0.54 -16.30
CA GLU A 36 -15.55 -1.66 -17.21
C GLU A 36 -14.37 -2.63 -17.38
N GLY A 37 -13.13 -2.15 -17.21
CA GLY A 37 -11.92 -2.96 -17.31
C GLY A 37 -11.42 -3.45 -15.94
N ILE A 38 -11.28 -2.54 -14.97
CA ILE A 38 -10.86 -2.85 -13.60
C ILE A 38 -11.80 -2.15 -12.63
N ASN A 39 -12.58 -2.93 -11.88
CA ASN A 39 -13.52 -2.43 -10.88
C ASN A 39 -12.96 -2.42 -9.45
N VAL A 40 -11.99 -3.30 -9.15
CA VAL A 40 -11.34 -3.42 -7.85
C VAL A 40 -9.85 -3.68 -8.05
N LEU A 41 -9.02 -2.97 -7.29
CA LEU A 41 -7.58 -3.21 -7.23
C LEU A 41 -7.07 -3.07 -5.79
N ILE A 42 -5.98 -3.75 -5.49
CA ILE A 42 -5.24 -3.53 -4.24
C ILE A 42 -4.20 -2.45 -4.53
N ALA A 43 -4.34 -1.31 -3.88
CA ALA A 43 -3.46 -0.16 -4.07
C ALA A 43 -3.18 0.57 -2.76
N TYR A 44 -2.18 1.45 -2.79
CA TYR A 44 -1.89 2.35 -1.68
C TYR A 44 -2.91 3.50 -1.65
N GLU A 45 -3.29 3.93 -0.45
CA GLU A 45 -4.21 5.04 -0.23
C GLU A 45 -3.73 6.34 -0.91
N ASN A 46 -2.43 6.61 -0.89
CA ASN A 46 -1.87 7.81 -1.49
C ASN A 46 -2.08 7.89 -3.02
N LEU A 47 -2.18 6.76 -3.72
CA LEU A 47 -2.45 6.74 -5.16
C LEU A 47 -3.92 7.08 -5.46
N VAL A 48 -4.84 6.69 -4.57
CA VAL A 48 -6.26 7.08 -4.67
C VAL A 48 -6.39 8.60 -4.54
N ILE A 49 -5.71 9.18 -3.55
CA ILE A 49 -5.66 10.63 -3.34
C ILE A 49 -5.06 11.33 -4.57
N ASP A 50 -3.88 10.89 -5.03
CA ASP A 50 -3.16 11.52 -6.13
C ASP A 50 -3.97 11.52 -7.44
N ASP A 51 -4.55 10.38 -7.81
CA ASP A 51 -5.37 10.27 -9.03
C ASP A 51 -6.66 11.10 -8.94
N ASN A 52 -7.35 11.10 -7.80
CA ASN A 52 -8.56 11.91 -7.60
C ASN A 52 -8.26 13.42 -7.56
N MET A 53 -7.17 13.82 -6.91
CA MET A 53 -6.72 15.21 -6.84
C MET A 53 -6.28 15.73 -8.22
N ALA A 54 -5.67 14.88 -9.05
CA ALA A 54 -5.38 15.18 -10.46
C ALA A 54 -6.66 15.29 -11.34
N GLY A 55 -7.79 14.77 -10.86
CA GLY A 55 -9.08 14.81 -11.55
C GLY A 55 -9.21 13.84 -12.73
N GLU A 56 -8.23 12.96 -12.95
CA GLU A 56 -8.22 12.02 -14.07
C GLU A 56 -9.42 11.06 -14.07
N PRO A 57 -9.75 10.37 -12.96
CA PRO A 57 -10.94 9.51 -12.86
C PRO A 57 -12.23 10.22 -13.29
N LEU A 58 -12.48 11.39 -12.70
CA LEU A 58 -13.70 12.17 -12.91
C LEU A 58 -13.81 12.63 -14.37
N ALA A 59 -12.72 13.09 -14.96
CA ALA A 59 -12.70 13.55 -16.35
C ALA A 59 -12.92 12.40 -17.36
N ARG A 60 -12.47 11.18 -17.04
CA ARG A 60 -12.54 10.03 -17.96
C ARG A 60 -13.88 9.31 -17.92
N TRP A 61 -14.42 9.07 -16.73
CA TRP A 61 -15.59 8.21 -16.55
C TRP A 61 -16.59 8.73 -15.50
N GLY A 62 -16.49 10.01 -15.12
CA GLY A 62 -17.52 10.72 -14.36
C GLY A 62 -17.67 10.30 -12.91
N GLN A 63 -16.74 9.51 -12.37
CA GLN A 63 -16.74 9.07 -10.97
C GLN A 63 -15.30 9.13 -10.42
N LYS A 64 -15.13 8.86 -9.12
CA LYS A 64 -13.85 8.91 -8.41
C LYS A 64 -13.38 7.51 -8.03
N LEU A 65 -12.09 7.36 -7.77
CA LEU A 65 -11.59 6.20 -7.03
C LEU A 65 -12.01 6.31 -5.56
N VAL A 66 -12.31 5.19 -4.92
CA VAL A 66 -12.68 5.16 -3.50
C VAL A 66 -11.89 4.04 -2.82
N ALA A 67 -11.25 4.36 -1.70
CA ALA A 67 -10.62 3.40 -0.82
C ALA A 67 -11.69 2.64 -0.04
N VAL A 68 -11.65 1.31 -0.13
CA VAL A 68 -12.51 0.43 0.67
C VAL A 68 -11.72 -0.06 1.87
N TYR A 69 -12.22 0.22 3.07
CA TYR A 69 -11.62 -0.19 4.34
C TYR A 69 -12.38 -1.41 4.89
N PRO A 70 -11.82 -2.63 4.81
CA PRO A 70 -12.50 -3.85 5.25
C PRO A 70 -12.78 -3.82 6.76
N GLU A 71 -13.94 -4.33 7.18
CA GLU A 71 -14.33 -4.37 8.59
C GLU A 71 -13.37 -5.22 9.45
N GLU A 72 -12.76 -6.24 8.85
CA GLU A 72 -11.77 -7.11 9.49
C GLU A 72 -10.44 -6.40 9.76
N GLY A 73 -10.21 -5.27 9.08
CA GLY A 73 -9.06 -4.41 9.28
C GLY A 73 -8.22 -4.21 8.02
N THR A 74 -7.28 -3.26 8.12
CA THR A 74 -6.35 -2.88 7.05
C THR A 74 -4.90 -2.94 7.53
N LEU A 75 -3.97 -3.05 6.58
CA LEU A 75 -2.54 -2.94 6.84
C LEU A 75 -2.05 -1.57 6.36
N LEU A 76 -1.28 -0.89 7.20
CA LEU A 76 -0.55 0.30 6.78
C LEU A 76 0.72 -0.12 6.06
N SER A 77 0.96 0.44 4.87
CA SER A 77 2.27 0.35 4.23
C SER A 77 3.23 1.26 4.99
N ASP A 78 4.04 0.67 5.85
CA ASP A 78 5.06 1.38 6.61
C ASP A 78 6.32 1.65 5.78
N HIS A 79 7.12 2.59 6.26
CA HIS A 79 8.41 2.95 5.67
C HIS A 79 9.47 2.89 6.78
N PRO A 80 9.84 1.69 7.25
CA PRO A 80 10.70 1.53 8.41
C PRO A 80 12.10 2.09 8.13
N TYR A 81 12.61 2.86 9.09
CA TYR A 81 13.99 3.33 9.10
C TYR A 81 14.77 2.59 10.19
N CYS A 82 15.86 1.92 9.81
CA CYS A 82 16.67 1.15 10.74
C CYS A 82 18.14 1.58 10.65
N ILE A 83 18.72 1.86 11.82
CA ILE A 83 20.17 2.11 11.94
C ILE A 83 20.86 0.76 12.10
N LEU A 84 21.75 0.41 11.15
CA LEU A 84 22.40 -0.90 11.13
C LEU A 84 23.41 -1.05 12.29
N ASN A 85 23.29 -2.17 13.01
CA ASN A 85 24.27 -2.59 14.00
C ASN A 85 25.22 -3.63 13.38
N ALA A 86 26.23 -3.17 12.63
CA ALA A 86 27.18 -4.04 11.96
C ALA A 86 28.64 -3.55 12.10
N PRO A 87 29.65 -4.46 12.06
CA PRO A 87 31.05 -4.10 12.28
C PRO A 87 31.64 -3.10 11.28
N TRP A 88 31.05 -3.00 10.08
CA TRP A 88 31.49 -2.08 9.02
C TRP A 88 30.86 -0.69 9.11
N VAL A 89 29.95 -0.46 10.05
CA VAL A 89 29.31 0.84 10.27
C VAL A 89 30.17 1.67 11.21
N SER A 90 30.72 2.77 10.71
CA SER A 90 31.51 3.68 11.55
C SER A 90 30.62 4.42 12.55
N ARG A 91 31.24 4.98 13.59
CA ARG A 91 30.53 5.81 14.56
C ARG A 91 29.88 7.03 13.89
N GLU A 92 30.62 7.69 13.01
CA GLU A 92 30.18 8.89 12.29
C GLU A 92 28.99 8.58 11.35
N GLN A 93 28.98 7.41 10.70
CA GLN A 93 27.84 6.95 9.91
C GLN A 93 26.60 6.71 10.77
N ARG A 94 26.78 6.15 11.98
CA ARG A 94 25.69 5.94 12.93
C ARG A 94 25.13 7.27 13.43
N GLU A 95 25.99 8.23 13.75
CA GLU A 95 25.61 9.59 14.16
C GLU A 95 24.82 10.30 13.04
N ALA A 96 25.31 10.27 11.80
CA ALA A 96 24.59 10.83 10.65
C ALA A 96 23.23 10.15 10.40
N ALA A 97 23.15 8.82 10.57
CA ALA A 97 21.90 8.09 10.43
C ALA A 97 20.89 8.45 11.53
N GLN A 98 21.37 8.77 12.73
CA GLN A 98 20.54 9.24 13.85
C GLN A 98 20.01 10.65 13.57
N GLU A 99 20.86 11.57 13.09
CA GLU A 99 20.42 12.93 12.71
C GLU A 99 19.36 12.89 11.60
N LEU A 100 19.50 11.99 10.62
CA LEU A 100 18.49 11.81 9.57
C LEU A 100 17.17 11.28 10.14
N LEU A 101 17.20 10.30 11.05
CA LEU A 101 16.00 9.79 11.69
C LEU A 101 15.27 10.90 12.46
N GLU A 102 16.00 11.69 13.24
CA GLU A 102 15.45 12.83 13.97
C GLU A 102 14.85 13.87 13.03
N PHE A 103 15.50 14.15 11.90
CA PHE A 103 14.96 15.03 10.87
C PHE A 103 13.66 14.50 10.27
N LEU A 104 13.59 13.22 9.90
CA LEU A 104 12.40 12.61 9.31
C LEU A 104 11.21 12.58 10.27
N LEU A 105 11.45 12.51 11.58
CA LEU A 105 10.40 12.51 12.61
C LEU A 105 9.91 13.91 13.00
N ARG A 106 10.51 14.99 12.48
CA ARG A 106 10.06 16.34 12.82
C ARG A 106 8.64 16.59 12.31
N PRO A 107 7.75 17.23 13.11
CA PRO A 107 6.38 17.51 12.71
C PRO A 107 6.23 18.19 11.35
N GLU A 108 7.09 19.16 11.05
CA GLU A 108 7.07 19.89 9.77
C GLU A 108 7.48 19.03 8.58
N ILE A 109 8.33 18.01 8.79
CA ILE A 109 8.74 17.08 7.75
C ILE A 109 7.65 16.03 7.51
N GLN A 110 7.02 15.54 8.58
CA GLN A 110 5.86 14.66 8.50
C GLN A 110 4.67 15.35 7.82
N ALA A 111 4.41 16.63 8.14
CA ALA A 111 3.40 17.44 7.46
C ALA A 111 3.67 17.62 5.96
N ARG A 112 4.95 17.64 5.54
CA ARG A 112 5.29 17.65 4.10
C ARG A 112 4.99 16.32 3.43
N ALA A 113 5.27 15.20 4.08
CA ALA A 113 4.91 13.88 3.57
C ALA A 113 3.38 13.72 3.46
N MET A 114 2.64 14.29 4.41
CA MET A 114 1.17 14.26 4.43
C MET A 114 0.53 14.80 3.15
N LYS A 115 1.12 15.85 2.56
CA LYS A 115 0.66 16.42 1.28
C LYS A 115 0.68 15.44 0.11
N HIS A 116 1.40 14.34 0.25
CA HIS A 116 1.48 13.26 -0.72
C HIS A 116 0.69 12.01 -0.27
N GLY A 117 -0.28 12.17 0.64
CA GLY A 117 -1.16 11.08 1.09
C GLY A 117 -0.53 10.11 2.09
N PHE A 118 0.58 10.48 2.73
CA PHE A 118 1.20 9.67 3.78
C PHE A 118 0.68 10.05 5.17
N ARG A 119 0.05 9.11 5.87
CA ARG A 119 -0.36 9.31 7.27
C ARG A 119 0.89 9.44 8.15
N PRO A 120 1.00 10.48 9.01
CA PRO A 120 2.18 10.74 9.83
C PRO A 120 2.27 9.74 11.00
N VAL A 121 3.49 9.52 11.49
CA VAL A 121 3.75 8.75 12.72
C VAL A 121 4.03 9.62 13.94
N ALA A 122 4.42 10.88 13.71
CA ALA A 122 4.58 11.87 14.78
C ALA A 122 3.22 12.46 15.17
N ASP A 123 3.16 13.13 16.31
CA ASP A 123 1.98 13.85 16.79
C ASP A 123 1.71 15.09 15.93
N VAL A 124 1.15 14.86 14.73
CA VAL A 124 0.78 15.86 13.74
C VAL A 124 -0.69 15.63 13.39
N PRO A 125 -1.57 16.64 13.57
CA PRO A 125 -2.97 16.52 13.19
C PRO A 125 -3.11 16.18 11.70
N LEU A 126 -4.02 15.25 11.38
CA LEU A 126 -4.33 14.93 10.00
C LEU A 126 -4.98 16.13 9.29
N ASP A 127 -4.56 16.36 8.05
CA ASP A 127 -5.08 17.42 7.20
C ASP A 127 -6.35 16.94 6.47
N SER A 128 -7.52 17.43 6.90
CA SER A 128 -8.80 17.11 6.27
C SER A 128 -8.95 17.65 4.85
N SER A 129 -8.07 18.55 4.41
CA SER A 129 -8.01 18.94 3.00
C SER A 129 -7.35 17.88 2.11
N ILE A 130 -6.61 16.93 2.70
CA ILE A 130 -5.96 15.81 2.00
C ILE A 130 -6.72 14.50 2.24
N PHE A 131 -7.08 14.19 3.49
CA PHE A 131 -7.83 12.99 3.82
C PHE A 131 -9.31 13.30 3.95
N ASN A 132 -10.05 13.09 2.86
CA ASN A 132 -11.49 13.33 2.80
C ASN A 132 -12.13 12.48 1.69
N GLU A 133 -13.45 12.33 1.80
CA GLU A 133 -14.27 11.59 0.85
C GLU A 133 -14.17 12.17 -0.58
N ASP A 134 -13.88 13.47 -0.70
CA ASP A 134 -13.70 14.12 -2.00
C ASP A 134 -12.47 13.59 -2.77
N TYR A 135 -11.44 13.13 -2.05
CA TYR A 135 -10.30 12.40 -2.59
C TYR A 135 -10.38 10.89 -2.38
N GLY A 136 -11.56 10.39 -2.00
CA GLY A 136 -11.87 8.96 -1.98
C GLY A 136 -11.30 8.22 -0.77
N VAL A 137 -10.99 8.92 0.32
CA VAL A 137 -10.38 8.33 1.53
C VAL A 137 -11.04 8.89 2.79
N GLU A 138 -10.89 8.21 3.92
CA GLU A 138 -11.44 8.68 5.19
C GLU A 138 -10.38 9.44 6.01
N LEU A 139 -10.79 10.48 6.73
CA LEU A 139 -9.90 11.19 7.65
C LEU A 139 -9.38 10.24 8.72
N GLU A 140 -10.31 9.59 9.44
CA GLU A 140 -10.02 8.55 10.42
C GLU A 140 -10.31 7.18 9.82
N LEU A 141 -9.44 6.20 10.06
CA LEU A 141 -9.63 4.86 9.53
C LEU A 141 -10.85 4.20 10.20
N PRO A 142 -11.88 3.79 9.44
CA PRO A 142 -13.11 3.23 10.01
C PRO A 142 -12.97 1.75 10.41
N CYS A 143 -11.75 1.19 10.34
CA CYS A 143 -11.44 -0.21 10.59
C CYS A 143 -10.18 -0.35 11.46
N PRO A 144 -9.99 -1.49 12.14
CA PRO A 144 -8.77 -1.71 12.90
C PRO A 144 -7.54 -1.78 11.99
N VAL A 145 -6.44 -1.16 12.42
CA VAL A 145 -5.13 -1.35 11.80
C VAL A 145 -4.52 -2.65 12.31
N LEU A 146 -4.27 -3.59 11.40
CA LEU A 146 -3.69 -4.88 11.69
C LEU A 146 -2.19 -4.76 11.98
N SER A 147 -1.71 -5.57 12.92
CA SER A 147 -0.28 -5.64 13.22
C SER A 147 0.47 -6.47 12.17
N SER A 148 1.62 -5.97 11.72
CA SER A 148 2.58 -6.73 10.92
C SER A 148 3.40 -7.73 11.74
N ASN A 149 3.21 -7.80 13.07
CA ASN A 149 3.90 -8.75 13.94
C ASN A 149 3.31 -10.16 13.79
N VAL A 150 3.86 -10.92 12.86
CA VAL A 150 3.51 -12.32 12.61
C VAL A 150 4.66 -13.25 12.99
N SER A 151 4.35 -14.48 13.39
CA SER A 151 5.40 -15.45 13.72
C SER A 151 6.25 -15.77 12.49
N GLY A 152 7.55 -16.02 12.69
CA GLY A 152 8.44 -16.39 11.60
C GLY A 152 7.94 -17.60 10.81
N GLU A 153 7.35 -18.59 11.48
CA GLU A 153 6.76 -19.77 10.84
C GLU A 153 5.64 -19.40 9.85
N VAL A 154 4.82 -18.38 10.16
CA VAL A 154 3.78 -17.89 9.26
C VAL A 154 4.40 -17.22 8.04
N LEU A 155 5.42 -16.37 8.22
CA LEU A 155 6.14 -15.71 7.11
C LEU A 155 6.81 -16.71 6.16
N TRP A 156 7.38 -17.78 6.70
CA TRP A 156 7.97 -18.84 5.88
C TRP A 156 6.90 -19.62 5.11
N ARG A 157 5.75 -19.89 5.71
CA ARG A 157 4.69 -20.69 5.07
C ARG A 157 3.85 -19.92 4.07
N ILE A 158 3.68 -18.60 4.23
CA ILE A 158 2.84 -17.82 3.32
C ILE A 158 3.48 -17.71 1.93
N THR A 159 4.81 -17.63 1.84
CA THR A 159 5.53 -17.61 0.57
C THR A 159 5.41 -18.95 -0.17
N ASP A 160 5.56 -20.07 0.54
CA ASP A 160 5.33 -21.42 0.00
C ASP A 160 3.89 -21.59 -0.47
N LEU A 161 2.93 -21.16 0.36
CA LEU A 161 1.51 -21.25 0.02
C LEU A 161 1.20 -20.43 -1.24
N TRP A 162 1.75 -19.22 -1.34
CA TRP A 162 1.57 -18.35 -2.50
C TRP A 162 2.02 -19.02 -3.80
N VAL A 163 3.17 -19.69 -3.79
CA VAL A 163 3.67 -20.44 -4.97
C VAL A 163 2.71 -21.56 -5.38
N VAL A 164 2.03 -22.19 -4.41
CA VAL A 164 1.11 -23.30 -4.69
C VAL A 164 -0.25 -22.82 -5.22
N VAL A 165 -0.79 -21.74 -4.65
CA VAL A 165 -2.12 -21.23 -5.02
C VAL A 165 -2.08 -20.36 -6.28
N ARG A 166 -0.95 -19.70 -6.54
CA ARG A 166 -0.79 -18.86 -7.72
C ARG A 166 -0.77 -19.75 -8.96
N THR A 167 -1.89 -19.79 -9.66
CA THR A 167 -1.97 -20.45 -10.94
C THR A 167 -1.15 -19.65 -11.96
N TYR A 168 -0.49 -20.33 -12.92
CA TYR A 168 0.34 -19.72 -13.97
C TYR A 168 -0.48 -18.78 -14.88
N GLY A 169 -0.83 -17.57 -14.40
CA GLY A 169 -1.63 -16.57 -15.10
C GLY A 169 -0.99 -15.18 -15.20
N GLY A 170 0.25 -15.02 -14.70
CA GLY A 170 0.99 -13.74 -14.71
C GLY A 170 2.36 -13.81 -15.38
N GLY A 171 2.65 -14.88 -16.12
CA GLY A 171 3.84 -14.91 -16.96
C GLY A 171 3.69 -13.87 -18.06
N TYR A 172 4.66 -12.97 -18.18
CA TYR A 172 4.85 -12.16 -19.37
C TYR A 172 4.61 -13.03 -20.60
N GLY A 173 3.49 -12.81 -21.29
CA GLY A 173 3.31 -13.33 -22.62
C GLY A 173 4.53 -12.87 -23.41
N LYS A 174 5.23 -13.84 -24.01
CA LYS A 174 6.32 -13.56 -24.95
C LYS A 174 5.83 -12.50 -25.94
N GLN A 175 6.35 -11.28 -25.82
CA GLN A 175 6.41 -10.34 -26.93
C GLN A 175 7.82 -10.49 -27.50
N GLY A 176 7.91 -10.98 -28.74
CA GLY A 176 9.16 -11.21 -29.48
C GLY A 176 9.41 -12.68 -29.74
#